data_AF-A0A6H9TG15-F1
#
_entry.id   AF-A0A6H9TG15-F1
#
_cell.length_a   1.000
_cell.length_b   1.000
_cell.length_c   1.000
_cell.angle_alpha   90.00
_cell.angle_beta   90.00
_cell.angle_gamma   90.00
#
_symmetry.space_group_name_H-M   'P 1'
#
loop_
_entity.id
_entity.type
_entity.pdbx_description
1 polymer ?
#
loop_
_entity_poly.entity_id
_entity_poly.type
_entity_poly.pdbx_seq_one_letter_code
_entity_poly.pdbx_strand_id
1 'polypeptide(L)'
;MSCALMFAAQHSHAMDMSSSPQAGARTYARNYKDMVLAECIATAYRNEPSAAMDAGSSASALMDWTDFDLERNPDVSKSLVNRFLARDYCNPVVESEIKGVRFDFLKCLDLYHSQELETEVRRFVNNPKRSY
;
A
#
# COMPACT_ATOMS: atom_id res chain seq x y z
N MET A 1 -48.97 6.00 37.06
CA MET A 1 -47.60 5.53 36.75
C MET A 1 -47.41 5.68 35.25
N SER A 2 -46.88 6.83 34.79
CA SER A 2 -46.59 7.06 33.37
C SER A 2 -45.13 6.77 33.12
N CYS A 3 -44.85 5.75 32.31
CA CYS A 3 -43.52 5.37 31.89
C CYS A 3 -43.13 6.29 30.71
N ALA A 4 -42.18 7.19 30.92
CA ALA A 4 -41.63 8.03 29.87
C ALA A 4 -40.69 7.18 29.00
N LEU A 5 -41.05 6.99 27.73
CA LEU A 5 -40.17 6.42 26.71
C LEU A 5 -39.05 7.41 26.40
N MET A 6 -37.85 7.14 26.89
CA MET A 6 -36.66 7.87 26.44
C MET A 6 -36.27 7.35 25.06
N PHE A 7 -36.44 8.20 24.04
CA PHE A 7 -35.79 8.00 22.74
C PHE A 7 -34.29 8.20 22.91
N ALA A 8 -33.51 7.12 22.87
CA ALA A 8 -32.08 7.20 22.71
C ALA A 8 -31.80 7.71 21.28
N ALA A 9 -31.24 8.91 21.16
CA ALA A 9 -30.78 9.44 19.89
C ALA A 9 -29.61 8.58 19.39
N GLN A 10 -29.88 7.76 18.37
CA GLN A 10 -28.84 7.05 17.62
C GLN A 10 -28.01 8.10 16.87
N HIS A 11 -26.81 8.38 17.38
CA HIS A 11 -25.83 9.19 16.67
C HIS A 11 -25.35 8.38 15.46
N SER A 12 -26.01 8.56 14.33
CA SER A 12 -25.50 8.12 13.04
C SER A 12 -24.37 9.07 12.69
N HIS A 13 -23.13 8.71 13.01
CA HIS A 13 -21.97 9.39 12.45
C HIS A 13 -21.98 9.11 10.94
N ALA A 14 -22.49 10.06 10.15
CA ALA A 14 -22.19 10.08 8.73
C ALA A 14 -20.65 10.15 8.62
N MET A 15 -20.02 9.11 8.07
CA MET A 15 -18.61 9.17 7.71
C MET A 15 -18.46 10.35 6.76
N ASP A 16 -17.76 11.39 7.21
CA ASP A 16 -17.41 12.49 6.33
C ASP A 16 -16.44 11.95 5.27
N MET A 17 -16.99 11.64 4.09
CA MET A 17 -16.25 11.14 2.94
C MET A 17 -15.04 12.00 2.57
N SER A 18 -15.02 13.28 2.98
CA SER A 18 -13.88 14.16 2.74
C SER A 18 -12.63 13.81 3.57
N SER A 19 -12.81 13.10 4.70
CA SER A 19 -11.76 12.74 5.65
C SER A 19 -11.34 11.26 5.59
N SER A 20 -12.09 10.42 4.86
CA SER A 20 -11.78 9.00 4.71
C SER A 20 -10.77 8.73 3.59
N PRO A 21 -9.90 7.71 3.71
CA PRO A 21 -9.04 7.29 2.62
C PRO A 21 -9.83 6.93 1.37
N GLN A 22 -9.36 7.42 0.22
CA GLN A 22 -9.95 7.06 -1.08
C GLN A 22 -9.75 5.59 -1.47
N ALA A 23 -8.98 4.82 -0.68
CA ALA A 23 -8.74 3.40 -0.91
C ALA A 23 -10.04 2.60 -1.00
N GLY A 24 -11.06 2.91 -0.19
CA GLY A 24 -12.36 2.22 -0.25
C GLY A 24 -13.07 2.30 -1.62
N ALA A 25 -12.85 3.39 -2.36
CA ALA A 25 -13.44 3.60 -3.69
C ALA A 25 -12.58 3.02 -4.84
N ARG A 26 -11.37 2.53 -4.56
CA ARG A 26 -10.48 1.92 -5.56
C ARG A 26 -10.76 0.42 -5.67
N THR A 27 -10.36 -0.15 -6.81
CA THR A 27 -10.41 -1.59 -7.01
C THR A 27 -9.40 -2.32 -6.11
N TYR A 28 -9.69 -3.54 -5.67
CA TYR A 28 -8.77 -4.37 -4.88
C TYR A 28 -7.41 -4.54 -5.55
N ALA A 29 -7.36 -4.73 -6.87
CA ALA A 29 -6.08 -4.79 -7.60
C ALA A 29 -5.24 -3.53 -7.42
N ARG A 30 -5.87 -2.35 -7.47
CA ARG A 30 -5.18 -1.07 -7.28
C ARG A 30 -4.69 -0.91 -5.85
N ASN A 31 -5.52 -1.23 -4.85
CA ASN A 31 -5.12 -1.18 -3.45
C ASN A 31 -4.01 -2.18 -3.12
N TYR A 32 -4.01 -3.36 -3.73
CA TYR A 32 -2.91 -4.32 -3.62
C TYR A 32 -1.61 -3.73 -4.17
N LYS A 33 -1.62 -3.12 -5.37
CA LYS A 33 -0.42 -2.48 -5.94
C LYS A 33 0.07 -1.31 -5.08
N ASP A 34 -0.86 -0.50 -4.56
CA ASP A 34 -0.55 0.62 -3.67
C ASP A 34 0.09 0.10 -2.35
N MET A 35 -0.41 -1.02 -1.82
CA MET A 35 0.11 -1.68 -0.62
C MET A 35 1.55 -2.16 -0.83
N VAL A 36 1.81 -2.86 -1.95
CA VAL A 36 3.16 -3.35 -2.26
C VAL A 36 4.14 -2.21 -2.52
N LEU A 37 3.70 -1.10 -3.14
CA LEU A 37 4.51 0.11 -3.27
C LEU A 37 4.88 0.68 -1.90
N ALA A 38 3.92 0.76 -0.97
CA ALA A 38 4.16 1.24 0.39
C ALA A 38 5.13 0.32 1.15
N GLU A 39 5.02 -1.00 1.01
CA GLU A 39 5.99 -1.97 1.55
C GLU A 39 7.40 -1.79 0.96
N CYS A 40 7.50 -1.53 -0.34
CA CYS A 40 8.77 -1.26 -1.01
C CYS A 40 9.45 -0.04 -0.42
N ILE A 41 8.71 1.07 -0.28
CA ILE A 41 9.21 2.31 0.32
C ILE A 41 9.62 2.06 1.77
N ALA A 42 8.79 1.39 2.57
CA ALA A 42 9.13 1.08 3.96
C ALA A 42 10.43 0.26 4.09
N THR A 43 10.63 -0.70 3.18
CA THR A 43 11.83 -1.54 3.14
C THR A 43 13.07 -0.75 2.71
N ALA A 44 12.93 0.11 1.70
CA ALA A 44 14.04 0.87 1.14
C ALA A 44 14.55 1.97 2.08
N TYR A 45 13.63 2.52 2.87
CA TYR A 45 13.88 3.59 3.85
C TYR A 45 13.92 3.08 5.30
N ARG A 46 14.23 1.79 5.50
CA ARG A 46 14.25 1.16 6.83
C ARG A 46 15.19 1.82 7.85
N ASN A 47 16.17 2.57 7.38
CA ASN A 47 17.13 3.30 8.22
C ASN A 47 16.71 4.76 8.47
N GLU A 48 15.53 5.14 7.97
CA GLU A 48 14.90 6.44 8.08
C GLU A 48 13.55 6.26 8.80
N PRO A 49 13.53 6.17 10.15
CA PRO A 49 12.41 5.57 10.89
C PRO A 49 11.05 6.20 10.63
N SER A 50 10.97 7.52 10.47
CA SER A 50 9.71 8.22 10.19
C SER A 50 9.13 7.84 8.83
N ALA A 51 9.98 7.73 7.80
CA ALA A 51 9.55 7.34 6.46
C ALA A 51 9.14 5.87 6.41
N ALA A 52 9.92 4.99 7.05
CA ALA A 52 9.58 3.58 7.15
C ALA A 52 8.28 3.34 7.93
N MET A 53 8.08 4.05 9.04
CA MET A 53 6.89 3.95 9.87
C MET A 53 5.63 4.42 9.12
N ASP A 54 5.69 5.55 8.44
CA ASP A 54 4.56 6.11 7.69
C ASP A 54 4.16 5.21 6.51
N ALA A 55 5.13 4.81 5.70
CA ALA A 55 4.89 3.90 4.57
C ALA A 55 4.43 2.51 5.04
N GLY A 56 5.05 1.97 6.09
CA GLY A 56 4.67 0.67 6.65
C GLY A 56 3.25 0.68 7.23
N SER A 57 2.88 1.74 7.96
CA SER A 57 1.52 1.90 8.48
C SER A 57 0.49 2.04 7.36
N SER A 58 0.85 2.74 6.28
CA SER A 58 0.02 2.87 5.08
C SER A 58 -0.19 1.53 4.38
N ALA A 59 0.85 0.68 4.29
CA ALA A 59 0.71 -0.68 3.77
C ALA A 59 -0.25 -1.52 4.62
N SER A 60 -0.09 -1.49 5.95
CA SER A 60 -1.00 -2.20 6.86
C SER A 60 -2.45 -1.74 6.74
N ALA A 61 -2.69 -0.43 6.62
CA ALA A 61 -4.04 0.10 6.43
C ALA A 61 -4.66 -0.35 5.09
N LEU A 62 -3.86 -0.46 4.03
CA LEU A 62 -4.36 -0.90 2.72
C LEU A 62 -4.84 -2.35 2.70
N MET A 63 -4.40 -3.19 3.65
CA MET A 63 -4.93 -4.55 3.82
C MET A 63 -6.45 -4.56 4.09
N ASP A 64 -6.99 -3.51 4.71
CA ASP A 64 -8.43 -3.39 4.99
C ASP A 64 -9.27 -3.10 3.72
N TRP A 65 -8.63 -2.67 2.62
CA TRP A 65 -9.30 -2.30 1.37
C TRP A 65 -8.92 -3.18 0.17
N THR A 66 -8.28 -4.32 0.41
CA THR A 66 -8.02 -5.33 -0.62
C THR A 66 -8.35 -6.74 -0.12
N ASP A 67 -8.89 -7.58 -0.99
CA ASP A 67 -9.16 -8.99 -0.70
C ASP A 67 -8.11 -9.85 -1.43
N PHE A 68 -7.17 -10.43 -0.70
CA PHE A 68 -6.10 -11.26 -1.26
C PHE A 68 -5.73 -12.43 -0.33
N ASP A 69 -5.20 -13.49 -0.93
CA ASP A 69 -4.87 -14.71 -0.22
C ASP A 69 -3.52 -14.60 0.53
N LEU A 70 -3.61 -14.26 1.82
CA LEU A 70 -2.48 -14.18 2.75
C LEU A 70 -1.84 -15.56 3.02
N GLU A 71 -2.59 -16.65 2.96
CA GLU A 71 -2.04 -17.99 3.21
C GLU A 71 -1.14 -18.44 2.06
N ARG A 72 -1.52 -18.09 0.82
CA ARG A 72 -0.70 -18.34 -0.38
C ARG A 72 0.43 -17.33 -0.55
N ASN A 73 0.40 -16.22 0.20
CA ASN A 73 1.42 -15.19 0.17
C ASN A 73 1.69 -14.61 1.58
N PRO A 74 2.30 -15.40 2.47
CA PRO A 74 2.54 -14.99 3.87
C PRO A 74 3.52 -13.83 3.99
N ASP A 75 4.33 -13.61 2.94
CA ASP A 75 5.26 -12.49 2.78
C ASP A 75 4.80 -11.62 1.60
N VAL A 76 3.57 -11.10 1.72
CA VAL A 76 2.71 -10.37 0.75
C VAL A 76 3.34 -9.82 -0.53
N SER A 77 4.57 -9.31 -0.52
CA SER A 77 5.40 -9.12 -1.72
C SER A 77 6.92 -9.04 -1.45
N LYS A 78 7.40 -9.56 -0.31
CA LYS A 78 8.77 -9.32 0.19
C LYS A 78 9.85 -9.76 -0.80
N SER A 79 9.65 -10.90 -1.47
CA SER A 79 10.59 -11.40 -2.48
C SER A 79 10.67 -10.47 -3.68
N LEU A 80 9.52 -9.98 -4.18
CA LEU A 80 9.47 -9.06 -5.31
C LEU A 80 10.14 -7.72 -4.95
N VAL A 81 9.79 -7.16 -3.79
CA VAL A 81 10.40 -5.94 -3.25
C VAL A 81 11.92 -6.06 -3.18
N ASN A 82 12.44 -7.12 -2.55
CA ASN A 82 13.88 -7.31 -2.41
C ASN A 82 14.59 -7.42 -3.76
N ARG A 83 13.98 -8.09 -4.76
CA ARG A 83 14.56 -8.20 -6.11
C ARG A 83 14.66 -6.83 -6.81
N PHE A 84 13.65 -5.97 -6.66
CA PHE A 84 13.69 -4.63 -7.26
C PHE A 84 14.69 -3.72 -6.54
N LEU A 85 14.73 -3.76 -5.20
CA LEU A 85 15.68 -2.95 -4.41
C LEU A 85 17.14 -3.36 -4.62
N ALA A 86 17.40 -4.64 -4.92
CA ALA A 86 18.73 -5.14 -5.22
C ALA A 86 19.26 -4.76 -6.62
N ARG A 87 18.45 -4.10 -7.47
CA ARG A 87 18.91 -3.64 -8.79
C ARG A 87 19.93 -2.53 -8.64
N ASP A 88 20.96 -2.58 -9.48
CA ASP A 88 22.02 -1.58 -9.54
C ASP A 88 21.63 -0.51 -10.57
N TYR A 89 21.12 0.63 -10.06
CA TYR A 89 20.65 1.73 -10.90
C TYR A 89 21.71 2.81 -10.91
N CYS A 90 22.10 3.25 -12.10
CA CYS A 90 23.01 4.37 -12.28
C CYS A 90 22.40 5.40 -13.23
N ASN A 91 22.65 6.67 -12.94
CA ASN A 91 22.38 7.76 -13.86
C ASN A 91 23.55 8.75 -13.80
N PRO A 92 24.45 8.75 -14.81
CA PRO A 92 25.65 9.57 -14.79
C PRO A 92 25.39 11.07 -14.63
N VAL A 93 24.25 11.56 -15.11
CA VAL A 93 23.87 12.97 -14.99
C VAL A 93 23.53 13.29 -13.53
N VAL A 94 22.61 12.53 -12.93
CA VAL A 94 22.20 12.77 -11.54
C VAL A 94 23.34 12.50 -10.56
N GLU A 95 24.14 11.46 -10.78
CA GLU A 95 25.29 11.13 -9.93
C GLU A 95 26.40 12.18 -9.97
N SER A 96 26.50 12.95 -11.06
CA SER A 96 27.42 14.10 -11.14
C SER A 96 26.97 15.26 -10.24
N GLU A 97 25.69 15.33 -9.92
CA GLU A 97 25.08 16.40 -9.12
C GLU A 97 24.84 15.97 -7.65
N ILE A 98 24.46 14.71 -7.43
CA ILE A 98 24.07 14.14 -6.14
C ILE A 98 24.92 12.91 -5.84
N LYS A 99 25.90 13.08 -4.95
CA LYS A 99 26.78 11.98 -4.53
C LYS A 99 26.01 10.96 -3.69
N GLY A 100 26.20 9.67 -4.00
CA GLY A 100 25.64 8.56 -3.21
C GLY A 100 24.13 8.37 -3.37
N VAL A 101 23.52 8.91 -4.43
CA VAL A 101 22.11 8.65 -4.75
C VAL A 101 21.88 7.15 -4.96
N ARG A 102 20.87 6.59 -4.30
CA ARG A 102 20.57 5.13 -4.32
C ARG A 102 19.52 4.71 -5.35
N PHE A 103 18.74 5.67 -5.83
CA PHE A 103 17.56 5.48 -6.69
C PHE A 103 16.50 4.51 -6.13
N ASP A 104 16.45 4.33 -4.82
CA ASP A 104 15.56 3.36 -4.18
C ASP A 104 14.07 3.64 -4.43
N PHE A 105 13.64 4.91 -4.38
CA PHE A 105 12.28 5.29 -4.75
C PHE A 105 11.96 4.98 -6.22
N LEU A 106 12.92 5.20 -7.13
CA LEU A 106 12.75 4.87 -8.55
C LEU A 106 12.58 3.35 -8.76
N LYS A 107 13.34 2.52 -8.03
CA LYS A 107 13.17 1.07 -8.05
C LYS A 107 11.76 0.65 -7.56
N CYS A 108 11.21 1.34 -6.57
CA CYS A 108 9.84 1.11 -6.11
C CYS A 108 8.77 1.55 -7.14
N LEU A 109 9.00 2.65 -7.87
CA LEU A 109 8.14 3.03 -8.99
C LEU A 109 8.17 1.99 -10.12
N ASP A 110 9.35 1.48 -10.45
CA ASP A 110 9.49 0.42 -11.44
C ASP A 110 8.82 -0.87 -10.99
N LEU A 111 8.89 -1.21 -9.69
CA LEU A 111 8.13 -2.30 -9.11
C LEU A 111 6.62 -2.10 -9.32
N TYR A 112 6.11 -0.90 -9.02
CA TYR A 112 4.68 -0.58 -9.15
C TYR A 112 4.16 -0.76 -10.58
N HIS A 113 5.00 -0.45 -11.56
CA HIS A 113 4.70 -0.58 -12.99
C HIS A 113 5.09 -1.94 -13.60
N SER A 114 5.61 -2.87 -12.80
CA SER A 114 6.15 -4.14 -13.28
C SER A 114 5.08 -5.15 -13.72
N GLN A 115 5.45 -6.00 -14.69
CA GLN A 115 4.63 -7.14 -15.11
C GLN A 115 4.59 -8.22 -14.04
N GLU A 116 5.64 -8.30 -13.21
CA GLU A 116 5.74 -9.20 -12.07
C GLU A 116 4.69 -8.87 -11.01
N LEU A 117 4.55 -7.60 -10.62
CA LEU A 117 3.49 -7.17 -9.69
C LEU A 117 2.09 -7.42 -10.29
N GLU A 118 1.92 -7.16 -11.58
CA GLU A 118 0.66 -7.47 -12.27
C GLU A 118 0.33 -8.97 -12.27
N THR A 119 1.37 -9.81 -12.28
CA THR A 119 1.21 -11.27 -12.18
C THR A 119 0.84 -11.70 -10.77
N GLU A 120 1.38 -11.06 -9.74
CA GLU A 120 0.94 -11.26 -8.36
C GLU A 120 -0.52 -10.86 -8.15
N VAL A 121 -0.94 -9.71 -8.69
CA VAL A 121 -2.35 -9.27 -8.67
C VAL A 121 -3.27 -10.36 -9.24
N ARG A 122 -2.96 -10.89 -10.43
CA ARG A 122 -3.76 -11.95 -11.07
C ARG A 122 -3.78 -13.26 -10.29
N ARG A 123 -2.74 -13.56 -9.53
CA ARG A 123 -2.57 -14.83 -8.83
C ARG A 123 -3.17 -14.83 -7.43
N PHE A 124 -3.13 -13.70 -6.75
CA PHE A 124 -3.39 -13.61 -5.31
C PHE A 124 -4.55 -12.70 -4.93
N VAL A 125 -4.92 -11.71 -5.75
CA VAL A 125 -6.03 -10.81 -5.44
C VAL A 125 -7.35 -11.44 -5.87
N ASN A 126 -8.26 -11.59 -4.92
CA ASN A 126 -9.62 -12.07 -5.17
C ASN A 126 -10.44 -10.94 -5.77
N ASN A 127 -11.26 -11.24 -6.79
CA ASN A 127 -12.15 -10.26 -7.43
C ASN A 127 -11.48 -8.91 -7.75
N PRO A 128 -10.38 -8.88 -8.51
CA PRO A 128 -9.48 -7.72 -8.61
C PRO A 128 -10.14 -6.41 -9.08
N LYS A 129 -11.30 -6.48 -9.73
CA LYS A 129 -12.08 -5.34 -10.24
C LYS A 129 -13.10 -4.78 -9.24
N ARG A 130 -13.29 -5.43 -8.10
CA ARG A 130 -14.26 -5.03 -7.07
C ARG A 130 -13.68 -3.91 -6.20
N SER A 131 -14.54 -3.04 -5.70
CA SER A 131 -14.28 -2.08 -4.61
C SER A 131 -15.14 -2.44 -3.39
N TYR A 132 -14.87 -1.82 -2.24
CA TYR A 132 -15.76 -1.91 -1.07
C TYR A 132 -17.13 -1.26 -1.34
#